data_AF-A0A101SJA8-F1
#
_entry.id   AF-A0A101SJA8-F1
#
_cell.length_a   1.000
_cell.length_b   1.000
_cell.length_c   1.000
_cell.angle_alpha   90.00
_cell.angle_beta   90.00
_cell.angle_gamma   90.00
#
_symmetry.space_group_name_H-M   'P 1'
#
loop_
_entity.id
_entity.type
_entity.pdbx_description
1 polymer ?
#
loop_
_entity_poly.entity_id
_entity_poly.type
_entity_poly.pdbx_seq_one_letter_code
_entity_poly.pdbx_strand_id
1 'polypeptide(L)'
;MASRALVIGVGTYGEESGIQGYPTIEASARAYGTALARDPRWGAADRSPVLKPDEVRTADDVMRALHEAAAAGEGPEDTLLVVYVGHGAYWQDVPGGQVHFAVGSSRVSEPWTWLSAWYVYRAIRKSKAGLKVLIADCCYSSMLPHLGPESALPGALGTRFNGTCVLTAVGGSVHNAWAGACQNLPHPLDTCTPFSGHLLNVLGQGMPDHPEDLTLGALRAGIDEGMQECGVHHAPRMLLNDASEAAPLFTNHAKGRRPRTRALGTVDEWVRELLLNGERNLPDLMRRPDLAGRVVVRLRAGDEQSRDLARRVDRKAGELLPDPADFVRYWGEVEPAMLGGG
;
A
#
# COMPACT_ATOMS: atom_id res chain seq x y z
N MET A 1 -24.47 -2.73 8.57
CA MET A 1 -23.24 -2.69 7.75
C MET A 1 -22.99 -4.09 7.27
N ALA A 2 -23.06 -4.28 5.96
CA ALA A 2 -22.89 -5.53 5.25
C ALA A 2 -21.61 -5.51 4.38
N SER A 3 -20.54 -4.91 4.90
CA SER A 3 -19.22 -4.95 4.26
C SER A 3 -18.77 -6.37 4.03
N ARG A 4 -18.19 -6.63 2.86
CA ARG A 4 -17.74 -7.96 2.43
C ARG A 4 -16.30 -7.93 1.98
N ALA A 5 -15.54 -8.91 2.45
CA ALA A 5 -14.22 -9.21 1.93
C ALA A 5 -14.22 -10.55 1.22
N LEU A 6 -13.48 -10.63 0.12
CA LEU A 6 -13.23 -11.85 -0.65
C LEU A 6 -11.75 -11.93 -0.95
N VAL A 7 -11.11 -13.05 -0.62
CA VAL A 7 -9.71 -13.34 -0.84
C VAL A 7 -9.60 -14.52 -1.80
N ILE A 8 -9.00 -14.25 -2.96
CA ILE A 8 -8.77 -15.18 -4.05
C ILE A 8 -7.27 -15.48 -4.06
N GLY A 9 -6.87 -16.58 -3.43
CA GLY A 9 -5.48 -17.04 -3.39
C GLY A 9 -5.30 -18.28 -4.26
N VAL A 10 -4.48 -18.18 -5.31
CA VAL A 10 -4.26 -19.29 -6.26
C VAL A 10 -2.79 -19.69 -6.25
N GLY A 11 -2.43 -20.61 -5.35
CA GLY A 11 -1.05 -21.09 -5.18
C GLY A 11 -0.76 -22.43 -5.86
N THR A 12 -1.79 -23.12 -6.33
CA THR A 12 -1.70 -24.47 -6.93
C THR A 12 -2.44 -24.52 -8.26
N TYR A 13 -1.87 -25.27 -9.20
CA TYR A 13 -2.35 -25.39 -10.57
C TYR A 13 -2.31 -26.85 -11.01
N GLY A 14 -3.11 -27.22 -12.02
CA GLY A 14 -3.09 -28.57 -12.58
C GLY A 14 -1.73 -28.93 -13.19
N GLU A 15 -1.39 -30.22 -13.23
CA GLU A 15 -0.08 -30.70 -13.72
C GLU A 15 0.23 -30.25 -15.16
N GLU A 16 -0.78 -30.24 -16.03
CA GLU A 16 -0.67 -29.78 -17.42
C GLU A 16 -0.68 -28.25 -17.59
N SER A 17 -0.77 -27.50 -16.48
CA SER A 17 -0.88 -26.04 -16.51
C SER A 17 0.39 -25.37 -17.07
N GLY A 18 1.56 -25.93 -16.75
CA GLY A 18 2.85 -25.26 -16.98
C GLY A 18 3.07 -24.01 -16.12
N ILE A 19 2.15 -23.69 -15.20
CA ILE A 19 2.29 -22.59 -14.23
C ILE A 19 2.88 -23.15 -12.92
N GLN A 20 3.97 -22.56 -12.47
CA GLN A 20 4.59 -22.92 -11.19
C GLN A 20 3.73 -22.44 -10.00
N GLY A 21 3.37 -23.35 -9.10
CA GLY A 21 2.75 -23.02 -7.82
C GLY A 21 3.74 -22.46 -6.80
N TYR A 22 3.27 -21.59 -5.90
CA TYR A 22 4.07 -21.03 -4.81
C TYR A 22 3.32 -21.14 -3.47
N PRO A 23 3.93 -21.76 -2.44
CA PRO A 23 3.29 -21.90 -1.13
C PRO A 23 3.06 -20.56 -0.42
N THR A 24 3.85 -19.54 -0.77
CA THR A 24 3.74 -18.17 -0.27
C THR A 24 2.42 -17.51 -0.65
N ILE A 25 1.85 -17.85 -1.82
CA ILE A 25 0.54 -17.34 -2.25
C ILE A 25 -0.57 -17.83 -1.32
N GLU A 26 -0.56 -19.13 -1.00
CA GLU A 26 -1.56 -19.69 -0.07
C GLU A 26 -1.35 -19.19 1.36
N ALA A 27 -0.09 -19.00 1.78
CA ALA A 27 0.23 -18.40 3.07
C ALA A 27 -0.31 -16.97 3.17
N SER A 28 -0.10 -16.14 2.15
CA SER A 28 -0.67 -14.79 2.06
C SER A 28 -2.19 -14.81 2.15
N ALA A 29 -2.87 -15.67 1.38
CA ALA A 29 -4.33 -15.76 1.39
C ALA A 29 -4.89 -16.15 2.77
N ARG A 30 -4.28 -17.13 3.44
CA ARG A 30 -4.64 -17.52 4.81
C ARG A 30 -4.39 -16.39 5.82
N ALA A 31 -3.30 -15.66 5.66
CA ALA A 31 -2.96 -14.54 6.53
C ALA A 31 -3.94 -13.37 6.35
N TYR A 32 -4.38 -13.06 5.11
CA TYR A 32 -5.48 -12.12 4.88
C TYR A 32 -6.78 -12.58 5.54
N GLY A 33 -7.14 -13.86 5.39
CA GLY A 33 -8.32 -14.40 6.07
C GLY A 33 -8.27 -14.21 7.58
N THR A 34 -7.09 -14.44 8.18
CA THR A 34 -6.87 -14.23 9.62
C THR A 34 -6.97 -12.76 10.01
N ALA A 35 -6.40 -11.85 9.23
CA ALA A 35 -6.48 -10.41 9.49
C ALA A 35 -7.93 -9.89 9.38
N LEU A 36 -8.65 -10.30 8.34
CA LEU A 36 -10.05 -9.93 8.13
C LEU A 36 -10.96 -10.47 9.25
N ALA A 37 -10.76 -11.71 9.68
CA ALA A 37 -11.56 -12.31 10.76
C ALA A 37 -11.34 -11.64 12.13
N ARG A 38 -10.22 -10.94 12.32
CA ARG A 38 -9.91 -10.21 13.56
C ARG A 38 -10.43 -8.78 13.59
N ASP A 39 -10.75 -8.21 12.44
CA ASP A 39 -11.20 -6.82 12.35
C ASP A 39 -12.74 -6.76 12.36
N PRO A 40 -13.34 -6.08 13.34
CA PRO A 40 -14.80 -6.01 13.49
C PRO A 40 -15.53 -5.39 12.29
N ARG A 41 -14.82 -4.69 11.38
CA ARG A 41 -15.40 -4.08 10.17
C ARG A 41 -15.86 -5.10 9.13
N TRP A 42 -15.28 -6.30 9.11
CA TRP A 42 -15.53 -7.31 8.06
C TRP A 42 -16.56 -8.38 8.44
N GLY A 43 -17.27 -8.19 9.56
CA GLY A 43 -18.42 -9.00 9.95
C GLY A 43 -18.08 -10.24 10.79
N ALA A 44 -19.09 -11.09 11.00
CA ALA A 44 -18.96 -12.28 11.85
C ALA A 44 -18.06 -13.36 11.22
N ALA A 45 -17.29 -14.05 12.06
CA ALA A 45 -16.28 -15.05 11.68
C ALA A 45 -16.84 -16.34 11.03
N ASP A 46 -18.14 -16.42 10.77
CA ASP A 46 -18.82 -17.63 10.27
C ASP A 46 -18.68 -17.84 8.76
N ARG A 47 -18.27 -16.81 8.01
CA ARG A 47 -17.94 -16.91 6.59
C ARG A 47 -16.46 -16.58 6.40
N SER A 48 -15.67 -17.61 6.07
CA SER A 48 -14.28 -17.39 5.70
C SER A 48 -14.24 -16.51 4.45
N PRO A 49 -13.52 -15.37 4.47
CA PRO A 49 -13.39 -14.53 3.29
C PRO A 49 -12.49 -15.18 2.23
N VAL A 50 -11.78 -16.26 2.56
CA VAL A 50 -10.84 -16.95 1.67
C VAL A 50 -11.55 -18.06 0.90
N LEU A 51 -11.47 -17.99 -0.43
CA LEU A 51 -11.96 -19.05 -1.30
C LEU A 51 -11.17 -20.35 -1.11
N LYS A 52 -11.89 -21.45 -1.09
CA LYS A 52 -11.33 -22.80 -1.01
C LYS A 52 -10.70 -23.23 -2.34
N PRO A 53 -9.85 -24.28 -2.33
CA PRO A 53 -9.21 -24.78 -3.54
C PRO A 53 -10.18 -25.11 -4.69
N ASP A 54 -11.38 -25.61 -4.39
CA ASP A 54 -12.42 -25.89 -5.37
C ASP A 54 -13.08 -24.61 -5.92
N GLU A 55 -13.19 -23.56 -5.11
CA GLU A 55 -13.80 -22.28 -5.47
C GLU A 55 -12.86 -21.38 -6.30
N VAL A 56 -11.55 -21.68 -6.30
CA VAL A 56 -10.55 -21.01 -7.16
C VAL A 56 -10.12 -21.84 -8.36
N ARG A 57 -10.77 -22.98 -8.58
CA ARG A 57 -10.38 -23.93 -9.63
C ARG A 57 -10.59 -23.33 -11.02
N THR A 58 -11.76 -22.77 -11.30
CA THR A 58 -12.07 -22.19 -12.61
C THR A 58 -12.42 -20.71 -12.54
N ALA A 59 -12.39 -20.04 -13.69
CA ALA A 59 -12.81 -18.65 -13.78
C ALA A 59 -14.30 -18.48 -13.42
N ASP A 60 -15.14 -19.48 -13.72
CA ASP A 60 -16.56 -19.47 -13.36
C ASP A 60 -16.76 -19.57 -11.84
N ASP A 61 -16.01 -20.45 -11.17
CA ASP A 61 -16.08 -20.62 -9.71
C ASP A 61 -15.73 -19.31 -8.98
N VAL A 62 -14.61 -18.67 -9.39
CA VAL A 62 -14.18 -17.39 -8.83
C VAL A 62 -15.21 -16.28 -9.11
N MET A 63 -15.72 -16.21 -10.33
CA MET A 63 -16.70 -15.18 -10.71
C MET A 63 -18.03 -15.35 -9.98
N ARG A 64 -18.47 -16.60 -9.74
CA ARG A 64 -19.68 -16.89 -8.97
C ARG A 64 -19.56 -16.39 -7.53
N ALA A 65 -18.45 -16.70 -6.88
CA ALA A 65 -18.20 -16.24 -5.52
C ALA A 65 -18.04 -14.71 -5.44
N LEU A 66 -17.37 -14.09 -6.43
CA LEU A 66 -17.28 -12.64 -6.53
C LEU A 66 -18.64 -11.98 -6.74
N HIS A 67 -19.51 -12.58 -7.57
CA HIS A 67 -20.86 -12.09 -7.75
C HIS A 67 -21.70 -12.19 -6.47
N GLU A 68 -21.58 -13.28 -5.72
CA GLU A 68 -22.24 -13.43 -4.41
C GLU A 68 -21.76 -12.35 -3.43
N ALA A 69 -20.44 -12.18 -3.30
CA ALA A 69 -19.85 -11.16 -2.42
C ALA A 69 -20.29 -9.74 -2.81
N ALA A 70 -20.31 -9.43 -4.12
CA ALA A 70 -20.72 -8.13 -4.62
C ALA A 70 -22.22 -7.85 -4.41
N ALA A 71 -23.07 -8.88 -4.48
CA ALA A 71 -24.51 -8.79 -4.29
C ALA A 71 -24.92 -8.64 -2.82
N ALA A 72 -24.07 -9.08 -1.89
CA ALA A 72 -24.33 -9.01 -0.45
C ALA A 72 -24.19 -7.61 0.17
N GLY A 73 -23.67 -6.61 -0.56
CA GLY A 73 -23.66 -5.23 -0.12
C GLY A 73 -25.07 -4.62 -0.12
N GLU A 74 -25.46 -3.97 0.98
CA GLU A 74 -26.81 -3.46 1.21
C GLU A 74 -26.94 -1.98 0.81
N GLY A 75 -25.87 -1.19 0.91
CA GLY A 75 -25.92 0.24 0.62
C GLY A 75 -24.58 0.98 0.52
N PRO A 76 -24.62 2.31 0.33
CA PRO A 76 -23.44 3.15 0.11
C PRO A 76 -22.49 3.22 1.33
N GLU A 77 -22.95 2.87 2.53
CA GLU A 77 -22.08 2.83 3.71
C GLU A 77 -21.22 1.55 3.78
N ASP A 78 -21.50 0.55 2.93
CA ASP A 78 -20.79 -0.72 2.94
C ASP A 78 -19.51 -0.65 2.08
N THR A 79 -18.55 -1.52 2.41
CA THR A 79 -17.33 -1.70 1.62
C THR A 79 -17.26 -3.11 1.02
N LEU A 80 -16.91 -3.20 -0.26
CA LEU A 80 -16.48 -4.45 -0.89
C LEU A 80 -14.96 -4.45 -1.05
N LEU A 81 -14.28 -5.37 -0.38
CA LEU A 81 -12.85 -5.62 -0.54
C LEU A 81 -12.62 -6.94 -1.27
N VAL A 82 -11.87 -6.89 -2.36
CA VAL A 82 -11.41 -8.07 -3.10
C VAL A 82 -9.90 -8.09 -3.06
N VAL A 83 -9.33 -9.21 -2.61
CA VAL A 83 -7.88 -9.44 -2.58
C VAL A 83 -7.57 -10.58 -3.53
N TYR A 84 -6.72 -10.34 -4.52
CA TYR A 84 -6.18 -11.36 -5.39
C TYR A 84 -4.70 -11.56 -5.09
N VAL A 85 -4.29 -12.80 -4.85
CA VAL A 85 -2.88 -13.19 -4.71
C VAL A 85 -2.63 -14.37 -5.63
N GLY A 86 -1.73 -14.21 -6.60
CA GLY A 86 -1.49 -15.23 -7.60
C GLY A 86 -0.66 -14.77 -8.79
N HIS A 87 -0.65 -15.58 -9.85
CA HIS A 87 -0.04 -15.20 -11.11
C HIS A 87 -0.89 -14.22 -11.90
N GLY A 88 -0.25 -13.20 -12.45
CA GLY A 88 -0.85 -12.28 -13.40
C GLY A 88 -0.12 -12.34 -14.73
N ALA A 89 -0.86 -12.26 -15.83
CA ALA A 89 -0.31 -12.21 -17.18
C ALA A 89 -0.92 -11.05 -17.94
N TYR A 90 -0.15 -10.44 -18.84
CA TYR A 90 -0.63 -9.42 -19.75
C TYR A 90 -0.58 -9.93 -21.18
N TRP A 91 -1.73 -9.97 -21.83
CA TRP A 91 -1.87 -10.49 -23.19
C TRP A 91 -2.14 -9.34 -24.16
N GLN A 92 -1.11 -8.95 -24.92
CA GLN A 92 -1.15 -7.85 -25.89
C GLN A 92 -1.93 -8.21 -27.16
N ASP A 93 -1.95 -9.49 -27.51
CA ASP A 93 -2.60 -10.07 -28.68
C ASP A 93 -4.12 -10.25 -28.50
N VAL A 94 -4.62 -10.08 -27.27
CA VAL A 94 -6.05 -10.04 -26.96
C VAL A 94 -6.57 -8.60 -27.14
N PRO A 95 -7.73 -8.40 -27.78
CA PRO A 95 -8.30 -7.07 -28.00
C PRO A 95 -8.34 -6.21 -26.72
N GLY A 96 -7.69 -5.06 -26.80
CA GLY A 96 -7.62 -4.09 -25.70
C GLY A 96 -6.52 -4.34 -24.68
N GLY A 97 -5.66 -5.35 -24.87
CA GLY A 97 -4.45 -5.60 -24.07
C GLY A 97 -4.74 -5.62 -22.57
N GLN A 98 -5.04 -6.78 -22.00
CA GLN A 98 -5.59 -6.86 -20.65
C GLN A 98 -4.77 -7.73 -19.70
N VAL A 99 -4.74 -7.31 -18.44
CA VAL A 99 -4.27 -8.14 -17.33
C VAL A 99 -5.27 -9.27 -17.08
N HIS A 100 -4.75 -10.48 -16.94
CA HIS A 100 -5.49 -11.67 -16.59
C HIS A 100 -4.90 -12.29 -15.33
N PHE A 101 -5.78 -12.82 -14.50
CA PHE A 101 -5.48 -13.49 -13.25
C PHE A 101 -5.53 -15.00 -13.46
N ALA A 102 -4.51 -15.71 -13.01
CA ALA A 102 -4.51 -17.17 -13.05
C ALA A 102 -5.51 -17.73 -12.03
N VAL A 103 -6.21 -18.78 -12.44
CA VAL A 103 -7.05 -19.66 -11.62
C VAL A 103 -6.49 -21.08 -11.68
N GLY A 104 -6.95 -22.01 -10.84
CA GLY A 104 -6.34 -23.34 -10.74
C GLY A 104 -6.30 -24.14 -12.05
N SER A 105 -7.23 -23.87 -12.96
CA SER A 105 -7.33 -24.48 -14.30
C SER A 105 -6.62 -23.70 -15.41
N SER A 106 -5.98 -22.57 -15.09
CA SER A 106 -5.25 -21.78 -16.09
C SER A 106 -4.06 -22.56 -16.64
N ARG A 107 -3.72 -22.31 -17.90
CA ARG A 107 -2.56 -22.90 -18.58
C ARG A 107 -1.70 -21.79 -19.16
N VAL A 108 -0.38 -21.90 -19.01
CA VAL A 108 0.58 -20.81 -19.24
C VAL A 108 0.49 -20.17 -20.62
N SER A 109 0.17 -20.96 -21.66
CA SER A 109 0.09 -20.51 -23.06
C SER A 109 -1.34 -20.43 -23.62
N GLU A 110 -2.36 -20.50 -22.76
CA GLU A 110 -3.77 -20.52 -23.19
C GLU A 110 -4.55 -19.37 -22.51
N PRO A 111 -4.53 -18.14 -23.07
CA PRO A 111 -5.10 -16.95 -22.43
C PRO A 111 -6.59 -17.10 -22.04
N TRP A 112 -7.38 -17.86 -22.82
CA TRP A 112 -8.81 -18.09 -22.57
C TRP A 112 -9.09 -18.91 -21.30
N THR A 113 -8.08 -19.57 -20.73
CA THR A 113 -8.17 -20.30 -19.46
C THR A 113 -7.90 -19.43 -18.23
N TRP A 114 -7.51 -18.18 -18.43
CA TRP A 114 -7.26 -17.21 -17.38
C TRP A 114 -8.48 -16.31 -17.15
N LEU A 115 -8.60 -15.77 -15.95
CA LEU A 115 -9.67 -14.84 -15.62
C LEU A 115 -9.28 -13.42 -16.01
N SER A 116 -9.92 -12.85 -17.04
CA SER A 116 -9.70 -11.44 -17.41
C SER A 116 -10.09 -10.50 -16.26
N ALA A 117 -9.21 -9.55 -15.94
CA ALA A 117 -9.47 -8.51 -14.95
C ALA A 117 -10.70 -7.65 -15.29
N TRP A 118 -11.09 -7.58 -16.56
CA TRP A 118 -12.29 -6.86 -16.99
C TRP A 118 -13.56 -7.45 -16.38
N TYR A 119 -13.68 -8.79 -16.31
CA TYR A 119 -14.83 -9.44 -15.68
C TYR A 119 -14.88 -9.16 -14.18
N VAL A 120 -13.72 -9.22 -13.51
CA VAL A 120 -13.57 -8.87 -12.09
C VAL A 120 -14.01 -7.43 -11.84
N TYR A 121 -13.52 -6.48 -12.64
CA TYR A 121 -13.89 -5.07 -12.54
C TYR A 121 -15.39 -4.86 -12.77
N ARG A 122 -15.98 -5.57 -13.73
CA ARG A 122 -17.41 -5.50 -14.00
C ARG A 122 -18.23 -6.01 -12.82
N ALA A 123 -17.81 -7.09 -12.17
CA ALA A 123 -18.50 -7.63 -10.99
C ALA A 123 -18.38 -6.68 -9.78
N ILE A 124 -17.17 -6.18 -9.49
CA ILE A 124 -16.94 -5.22 -8.40
C ILE A 124 -17.79 -3.97 -8.60
N ARG A 125 -17.81 -3.39 -9.82
CA ARG A 125 -18.60 -2.18 -10.13
C ARG A 125 -20.10 -2.35 -9.92
N LYS A 126 -20.62 -3.57 -10.11
CA LYS A 126 -22.05 -3.86 -9.92
C LYS A 126 -22.47 -3.91 -8.45
N SER A 127 -21.52 -3.96 -7.51
CA SER A 127 -21.84 -3.91 -6.09
C SER A 127 -22.44 -2.57 -5.70
N LYS A 128 -23.39 -2.61 -4.75
CA LYS A 128 -24.03 -1.42 -4.16
C LYS A 128 -23.18 -0.75 -3.08
N ALA A 129 -22.10 -1.40 -2.63
CA ALA A 129 -21.16 -0.84 -1.66
C ALA A 129 -20.65 0.53 -2.11
N GLY A 130 -20.53 1.52 -1.21
CA GLY A 130 -20.02 2.84 -1.56
C GLY A 130 -18.55 2.76 -1.95
N LEU A 131 -17.75 2.11 -1.10
CA LEU A 131 -16.33 1.88 -1.33
C LEU A 131 -16.07 0.49 -1.91
N LYS A 132 -15.28 0.43 -2.98
CA LYS A 132 -14.91 -0.82 -3.66
C LYS A 132 -13.39 -0.88 -3.81
N VAL A 133 -12.76 -1.85 -3.17
CA VAL A 133 -11.31 -1.97 -3.14
C VAL A 133 -10.88 -3.28 -3.79
N LEU A 134 -9.95 -3.20 -4.74
CA LEU A 134 -9.22 -4.34 -5.27
C LEU A 134 -7.76 -4.24 -4.83
N ILE A 135 -7.27 -5.27 -4.17
CA ILE A 135 -5.85 -5.46 -3.88
C ILE A 135 -5.34 -6.57 -4.81
N ALA A 136 -4.38 -6.27 -5.67
CA ALA A 136 -3.84 -7.19 -6.66
C ALA A 136 -2.35 -7.47 -6.41
N ASP A 137 -2.06 -8.60 -5.77
CA ASP A 137 -0.72 -9.13 -5.58
C ASP A 137 -0.37 -10.14 -6.68
N CYS A 138 0.05 -9.60 -7.82
CA CYS A 138 0.43 -10.39 -8.98
C CYS A 138 1.34 -9.60 -9.93
N CYS A 139 2.03 -10.31 -10.83
CA CYS A 139 2.70 -9.70 -11.96
C CYS A 139 1.70 -8.94 -12.86
N TYR A 140 2.21 -7.92 -13.54
CA TYR A 140 1.49 -7.00 -14.41
C TYR A 140 0.33 -6.24 -13.73
N SER A 141 0.21 -6.32 -12.40
CA SER A 141 -0.77 -5.55 -11.63
C SER A 141 -0.60 -4.03 -11.84
N SER A 142 0.62 -3.54 -12.09
CA SER A 142 0.87 -2.13 -12.43
C SER A 142 0.16 -1.65 -13.70
N MET A 143 -0.23 -2.55 -14.61
CA MET A 143 -1.00 -2.24 -15.83
C MET A 143 -2.51 -2.33 -15.65
N LEU A 144 -3.00 -2.65 -14.45
CA LEU A 144 -4.42 -2.57 -14.16
C LEU A 144 -4.89 -1.11 -14.26
N PRO A 145 -6.02 -0.85 -14.95
CA PRO A 145 -6.57 0.50 -15.05
C PRO A 145 -7.32 0.89 -13.76
N HIS A 146 -7.78 2.13 -13.70
CA HIS A 146 -8.75 2.57 -12.69
C HIS A 146 -10.05 1.73 -12.77
N LEU A 147 -10.69 1.49 -11.62
CA LEU A 147 -11.94 0.75 -11.56
C LEU A 147 -13.12 1.69 -11.79
N GLY A 148 -13.61 1.77 -13.02
CA GLY A 148 -14.69 2.69 -13.44
C GLY A 148 -14.27 3.63 -14.58
N PRO A 149 -15.21 4.38 -15.17
CA PRO A 149 -14.84 5.49 -16.06
C PRO A 149 -13.98 6.50 -15.28
N GLU A 150 -13.01 7.13 -15.95
CA GLU A 150 -12.19 8.18 -15.31
C GLU A 150 -13.11 9.29 -14.79
N SER A 151 -13.06 9.54 -13.49
CA SER A 151 -13.72 10.70 -12.88
C SER A 151 -13.02 11.98 -13.31
N ALA A 152 -13.80 13.05 -13.52
CA ALA A 152 -13.30 14.38 -13.83
C ALA A 152 -12.54 15.03 -12.64
N LEU A 153 -12.56 14.42 -11.45
CA LEU A 153 -11.93 14.94 -10.24
C LEU A 153 -10.93 13.94 -9.64
N PRO A 154 -9.65 14.32 -9.46
CA PRO A 154 -8.67 13.51 -8.74
C PRO A 154 -9.14 13.20 -7.32
N GLY A 155 -8.81 12.00 -6.78
CA GLY A 155 -9.25 11.50 -5.47
C GLY A 155 -9.02 12.40 -4.24
N ALA A 156 -8.29 13.51 -4.39
CA ALA A 156 -8.20 14.59 -3.39
C ALA A 156 -9.54 15.33 -3.16
N LEU A 157 -10.46 15.30 -4.12
CA LEU A 157 -11.82 15.87 -4.03
C LEU A 157 -12.92 14.79 -3.94
N GLY A 158 -12.52 13.52 -3.84
CA GLY A 158 -13.42 12.39 -3.68
C GLY A 158 -14.23 12.46 -2.39
N THR A 159 -15.44 11.91 -2.38
CA THR A 159 -16.22 11.80 -1.15
C THR A 159 -15.58 10.75 -0.22
N ARG A 160 -15.54 11.01 1.09
CA ARG A 160 -14.76 10.20 2.05
C ARG A 160 -15.12 8.70 2.09
N PHE A 161 -16.30 8.31 1.58
CA PHE A 161 -16.85 6.97 1.76
C PHE A 161 -17.23 6.25 0.45
N ASN A 162 -17.18 6.92 -0.70
CA ASN A 162 -17.60 6.33 -1.97
C ASN A 162 -16.50 6.38 -3.02
N GLY A 163 -16.50 5.39 -3.90
CA GLY A 163 -15.59 5.31 -5.04
C GLY A 163 -14.87 3.97 -5.10
N THR A 164 -13.80 3.93 -5.88
CA THR A 164 -13.04 2.71 -6.10
C THR A 164 -11.55 2.93 -5.88
N CYS A 165 -10.90 1.88 -5.40
CA CYS A 165 -9.46 1.85 -5.15
C CYS A 165 -8.89 0.56 -5.73
N VAL A 166 -7.79 0.67 -6.47
CA VAL A 166 -6.97 -0.47 -6.90
C VAL A 166 -5.58 -0.30 -6.30
N LEU A 167 -5.19 -1.21 -5.42
CA LEU A 167 -3.86 -1.28 -4.85
C LEU A 167 -3.12 -2.46 -5.48
N THR A 168 -1.92 -2.21 -5.98
CA THR A 168 -1.15 -3.16 -6.80
C THR A 168 0.20 -3.42 -6.18
N ALA A 169 0.69 -4.66 -6.26
CA ALA A 169 1.95 -5.07 -5.64
C ALA A 169 3.18 -4.34 -6.17
N VAL A 170 3.11 -3.85 -7.41
CA VAL A 170 4.20 -3.11 -8.07
C VAL A 170 3.66 -1.85 -8.75
N GLY A 171 4.45 -0.78 -8.72
CA GLY A 171 4.17 0.48 -9.41
C GLY A 171 5.17 0.81 -10.53
N GLY A 172 4.92 1.96 -11.18
CA GLY A 172 5.82 2.50 -12.21
C GLY A 172 5.96 1.60 -13.45
N SER A 173 7.19 1.48 -13.96
CA SER A 173 7.55 0.64 -15.11
C SER A 173 7.86 -0.82 -14.74
N VAL A 174 7.63 -1.20 -13.48
CA VAL A 174 7.88 -2.57 -13.00
C VAL A 174 6.63 -3.40 -13.21
N HIS A 175 6.82 -4.59 -13.79
CA HIS A 175 5.73 -5.51 -14.08
C HIS A 175 5.85 -6.85 -13.35
N ASN A 176 7.02 -7.19 -12.79
CA ASN A 176 7.20 -8.46 -12.11
C ASN A 176 7.05 -8.27 -10.60
N ALA A 177 6.02 -8.88 -10.03
CA ALA A 177 5.89 -9.01 -8.59
C ALA A 177 6.66 -10.26 -8.12
N TRP A 178 7.17 -10.22 -6.89
CA TRP A 178 7.88 -11.37 -6.34
C TRP A 178 6.94 -12.37 -5.69
N ALA A 179 7.11 -13.64 -6.03
CA ALA A 179 6.42 -14.75 -5.38
C ALA A 179 7.22 -15.31 -4.19
N GLY A 180 8.54 -15.09 -4.12
CA GLY A 180 9.39 -15.59 -3.03
C GLY A 180 9.17 -14.85 -1.71
N ALA A 181 9.31 -15.56 -0.60
CA ALA A 181 9.22 -15.02 0.77
C ALA A 181 10.20 -13.86 1.02
N CYS A 182 9.77 -12.89 1.83
CA CYS A 182 10.63 -11.80 2.32
C CYS A 182 11.16 -12.12 3.73
N GLN A 183 12.46 -12.40 3.84
CA GLN A 183 13.10 -12.75 5.12
C GLN A 183 13.20 -11.58 6.11
N ASN A 184 13.00 -10.34 5.64
CA ASN A 184 13.03 -9.14 6.48
C ASN A 184 11.71 -8.91 7.25
N LEU A 185 10.68 -9.73 6.99
CA LEU A 185 9.41 -9.68 7.71
C LEU A 185 9.44 -10.58 8.95
N PRO A 186 8.66 -10.26 9.99
CA PRO A 186 8.53 -11.13 11.16
C PRO A 186 7.72 -12.39 10.83
N HIS A 187 8.02 -13.49 11.51
CA HIS A 187 7.20 -14.70 11.42
C HIS A 187 5.76 -14.43 11.94
N PRO A 188 4.69 -14.94 11.27
CA PRO A 188 4.68 -15.80 10.08
C PRO A 188 4.63 -15.07 8.73
N LEU A 189 4.75 -13.74 8.72
CA LEU A 189 4.67 -12.92 7.50
C LEU A 189 5.87 -13.14 6.56
N ASP A 190 6.99 -13.63 7.11
CA ASP A 190 8.14 -14.13 6.35
C ASP A 190 7.80 -15.30 5.41
N THR A 191 6.64 -15.94 5.58
CA THR A 191 6.16 -17.00 4.66
C THR A 191 5.22 -16.49 3.58
N CYS A 192 4.83 -15.21 3.61
CA CYS A 192 3.95 -14.60 2.62
C CYS A 192 4.75 -14.08 1.41
N THR A 193 4.04 -13.79 0.31
CA THR A 193 4.58 -12.95 -0.77
C THR A 193 4.98 -11.58 -0.19
N PRO A 194 6.01 -10.88 -0.72
CA PRO A 194 6.55 -9.70 -0.07
C PRO A 194 5.52 -8.57 0.08
N PHE A 195 4.78 -8.25 -0.99
CA PHE A 195 3.75 -7.22 -0.93
C PHE A 195 2.67 -7.57 0.12
N SER A 196 2.10 -8.78 0.04
CA SER A 196 1.10 -9.21 1.01
C SER A 196 1.65 -9.20 2.43
N GLY A 197 2.87 -9.68 2.65
CA GLY A 197 3.51 -9.72 3.96
C GLY A 197 3.73 -8.32 4.56
N HIS A 198 4.20 -7.35 3.77
CA HIS A 198 4.33 -5.96 4.22
C HIS A 198 2.97 -5.32 4.54
N LEU A 199 1.96 -5.51 3.68
CA LEU A 199 0.60 -5.04 3.94
C LEU A 199 0.01 -5.67 5.21
N LEU A 200 0.12 -7.00 5.37
CA LEU A 200 -0.34 -7.71 6.56
C LEU A 200 0.41 -7.27 7.83
N ASN A 201 1.68 -6.88 7.71
CA ASN A 201 2.43 -6.31 8.83
C ASN A 201 1.85 -4.96 9.24
N VAL A 202 1.53 -4.08 8.28
CA VAL A 202 0.85 -2.80 8.55
C VAL A 202 -0.52 -3.03 9.19
N LEU A 203 -1.30 -3.99 8.68
CA LEU A 203 -2.59 -4.36 9.26
C LEU A 203 -2.45 -4.87 10.70
N GLY A 204 -1.41 -5.66 10.99
CA GLY A 204 -1.20 -6.22 12.33
C GLY A 204 -0.61 -5.24 13.35
N GLN A 205 0.35 -4.41 12.93
CA GLN A 205 1.03 -3.46 13.81
C GLN A 205 0.26 -2.14 13.98
N GLY A 206 -0.48 -1.75 12.95
CA GLY A 206 -1.07 -0.43 12.82
C GLY A 206 -0.04 0.65 12.48
N MET A 207 -0.53 1.87 12.27
CA MET A 207 0.29 3.05 11.98
C MET A 207 0.13 4.09 13.10
N PRO A 208 1.15 4.30 13.96
CA PRO A 208 1.05 5.21 15.10
C PRO A 208 0.68 6.66 14.75
N ASP A 209 1.08 7.15 13.58
CA ASP A 209 0.80 8.52 13.11
C ASP A 209 -0.64 8.73 12.62
N HIS A 210 -1.46 7.68 12.64
CA HIS A 210 -2.85 7.69 12.16
C HIS A 210 -3.82 7.36 13.31
N PRO A 211 -4.40 8.34 14.01
CA PRO A 211 -4.93 8.12 15.36
C PRO A 211 -6.23 7.30 15.48
N GLU A 212 -7.00 7.10 14.42
CA GLU A 212 -8.32 6.44 14.49
C GLU A 212 -8.37 5.14 13.68
N ASP A 213 -8.33 5.23 12.35
CA ASP A 213 -8.46 4.10 11.43
C ASP A 213 -7.28 4.02 10.48
N LEU A 214 -7.00 2.81 9.98
CA LEU A 214 -6.12 2.62 8.84
C LEU A 214 -6.87 2.99 7.57
N THR A 215 -6.57 4.17 7.04
CA THR A 215 -7.12 4.65 5.77
C THR A 215 -6.36 4.09 4.57
N LEU A 216 -6.93 4.20 3.37
CA LEU A 216 -6.24 3.83 2.13
C LEU A 216 -4.86 4.50 2.02
N GLY A 217 -4.77 5.80 2.30
CA GLY A 217 -3.50 6.53 2.29
C GLY A 217 -2.51 6.03 3.34
N ALA A 218 -2.98 5.71 4.56
CA ALA A 218 -2.14 5.15 5.62
C ALA A 218 -1.57 3.78 5.24
N LEU A 219 -2.40 2.92 4.63
CA LEU A 219 -1.96 1.62 4.13
C LEU A 219 -0.93 1.79 3.02
N ARG A 220 -1.18 2.67 2.04
CA ARG A 220 -0.21 2.96 0.97
C ARG A 220 1.15 3.38 1.54
N ALA A 221 1.14 4.34 2.48
CA ALA A 221 2.35 4.87 3.08
C ALA A 221 3.11 3.81 3.89
N GLY A 222 2.42 3.06 4.74
CA GLY A 222 3.06 2.03 5.56
C GLY A 222 3.66 0.87 4.73
N ILE A 223 3.01 0.47 3.64
CA ILE A 223 3.55 -0.55 2.74
C ILE A 223 4.78 -0.02 2.01
N ASP A 224 4.70 1.20 1.47
CA ASP A 224 5.81 1.83 0.76
C ASP A 224 7.03 1.97 1.68
N GLU A 225 6.85 2.48 2.91
CA GLU A 225 7.91 2.55 3.92
C GLU A 225 8.51 1.16 4.21
N GLY A 226 7.69 0.15 4.48
CA GLY A 226 8.17 -1.20 4.77
C GLY A 226 8.92 -1.85 3.61
N MET A 227 8.47 -1.62 2.37
CA MET A 227 9.13 -2.17 1.17
C MET A 227 10.43 -1.42 0.85
N GLN A 228 10.48 -0.10 1.07
CA GLN A 228 11.69 0.72 0.95
C GLN A 228 12.75 0.30 1.98
N GLU A 229 12.34 0.07 3.23
CA GLU A 229 13.24 -0.41 4.29
C GLU A 229 13.83 -1.78 3.99
N CYS A 230 13.04 -2.67 3.37
CA CYS A 230 13.54 -3.95 2.90
C CYS A 230 14.63 -3.76 1.83
N GLY A 231 14.58 -2.69 1.04
CA GLY A 231 15.59 -2.30 0.05
C GLY A 231 15.65 -3.17 -1.21
N VAL A 232 14.91 -4.28 -1.21
CA VAL A 232 14.85 -5.22 -2.33
C VAL A 232 13.60 -4.96 -3.16
N HIS A 233 12.46 -4.65 -2.53
CA HIS A 233 11.12 -4.64 -3.15
C HIS A 233 10.67 -3.30 -3.70
N HIS A 234 9.93 -3.37 -4.81
CA HIS A 234 9.40 -2.21 -5.51
C HIS A 234 8.18 -1.63 -4.81
N ALA A 235 8.06 -0.31 -4.79
CA ALA A 235 6.93 0.37 -4.19
C ALA A 235 5.59 -0.06 -4.84
N PRO A 236 4.52 -0.18 -4.03
CA PRO A 236 3.19 -0.46 -4.56
C PRO A 236 2.62 0.76 -5.30
N ARG A 237 1.59 0.54 -6.11
CA ARG A 237 0.81 1.63 -6.73
C ARG A 237 -0.64 1.59 -6.27
N MET A 238 -1.18 2.75 -5.92
CA MET A 238 -2.60 2.95 -5.61
C MET A 238 -3.25 3.81 -6.69
N LEU A 239 -4.41 3.36 -7.18
CA LEU A 239 -5.24 4.07 -8.14
C LEU A 239 -6.60 4.32 -7.50
N LEU A 240 -6.97 5.59 -7.38
CA LEU A 240 -8.26 6.01 -6.85
C LEU A 240 -9.16 6.49 -7.99
N ASN A 241 -10.45 6.25 -7.86
CA ASN A 241 -11.49 6.83 -8.70
C ASN A 241 -12.67 7.22 -7.82
N ASP A 242 -12.87 8.52 -7.60
CA ASP A 242 -13.80 9.13 -6.62
C ASP A 242 -13.57 8.76 -5.14
N ALA A 243 -12.79 7.71 -4.84
CA ALA A 243 -12.38 7.36 -3.50
C ALA A 243 -11.33 8.35 -2.96
N SER A 244 -11.38 8.58 -1.64
CA SER A 244 -10.42 9.41 -0.93
C SER A 244 -9.35 8.57 -0.24
N GLU A 245 -8.10 9.06 -0.18
CA GLU A 245 -7.06 8.47 0.68
C GLU A 245 -7.44 8.46 2.17
N ALA A 246 -8.40 9.31 2.57
CA ALA A 246 -8.94 9.35 3.91
C ALA A 246 -10.02 8.27 4.18
N ALA A 247 -10.41 7.49 3.17
CA ALA A 247 -11.41 6.44 3.34
C ALA A 247 -10.86 5.33 4.27
N PRO A 248 -11.56 5.01 5.37
CA PRO A 248 -11.08 4.05 6.35
C PRO A 248 -11.36 2.62 5.87
N LEU A 249 -10.36 1.73 5.92
CA LEU A 249 -10.48 0.35 5.46
C LEU A 249 -10.35 -0.67 6.60
N PHE A 250 -9.44 -0.44 7.54
CA PHE A 250 -9.20 -1.33 8.69
C PHE A 250 -9.14 -0.55 10.00
N THR A 251 -9.37 -1.25 11.11
CA THR A 251 -9.17 -0.74 12.46
C THR A 251 -7.68 -0.56 12.72
N ASN A 252 -7.28 0.59 13.27
CA ASN A 252 -5.86 0.80 13.60
C ASN A 252 -5.49 0.25 14.98
N HIS A 253 -4.73 -0.85 15.01
CA HIS A 253 -4.23 -1.45 16.25
C HIS A 253 -3.10 -0.66 16.94
N ALA A 254 -2.51 0.33 16.26
CA ALA A 254 -1.56 1.26 16.86
C ALA A 254 -2.22 2.46 17.56
N LYS A 255 -3.57 2.52 17.60
CA LYS A 255 -4.30 3.62 18.24
C LYS A 255 -3.79 3.86 19.67
N GLY A 256 -3.42 5.11 19.96
CA GLY A 256 -2.89 5.52 21.27
C GLY A 256 -1.45 5.12 21.55
N ARG A 257 -0.78 4.37 20.66
CA ARG A 257 0.68 4.21 20.74
C ARG A 257 1.32 5.52 20.30
N ARG A 258 2.28 6.01 21.10
CA ARG A 258 3.12 7.13 20.68
C ARG A 258 3.79 6.75 19.36
N PRO A 259 3.85 7.66 18.37
CA PRO A 259 4.69 7.49 17.20
C PRO A 259 6.04 6.93 17.62
N ARG A 260 6.45 5.82 16.99
CA ARG A 260 7.86 5.45 17.06
C ARG A 260 8.54 6.63 16.37
N THR A 261 9.10 7.52 17.16
CA THR A 261 10.09 8.47 16.68
C THR A 261 11.17 7.58 16.13
N ARG A 262 11.13 7.34 14.81
CA ARG A 262 12.22 6.72 14.10
C ARG A 262 13.39 7.61 14.46
N ALA A 263 14.36 7.07 15.19
CA ALA A 263 15.50 7.85 15.63
C ALA A 263 16.37 8.09 14.38
N LEU A 264 15.94 9.04 13.55
CA LEU A 264 16.66 9.50 12.38
C LEU A 264 18.02 9.98 12.89
N GLY A 265 19.04 9.16 12.64
CA GLY A 265 20.34 9.29 13.28
C GLY A 265 21.26 10.18 12.47
N THR A 266 21.15 10.08 11.16
CA THR A 266 22.09 10.65 10.18
C THR A 266 21.53 11.89 9.48
N VAL A 267 22.45 12.65 8.87
CA VAL A 267 22.10 13.86 8.11
C VAL A 267 21.27 13.53 6.87
N ASP A 268 21.65 12.50 6.11
CA ASP A 268 20.97 12.15 4.85
C ASP A 268 19.56 11.59 5.08
N GLU A 269 19.33 10.86 6.18
CA GLU A 269 18.00 10.42 6.59
C GLU A 269 17.08 11.61 6.85
N TRP A 270 17.57 12.63 7.56
CA TRP A 270 16.80 13.85 7.81
C TRP A 270 16.59 14.69 6.56
N VAL A 271 17.56 14.76 5.65
CA VAL A 271 17.37 15.44 4.37
C VAL A 271 16.26 14.78 3.57
N ARG A 272 16.27 13.44 3.46
CA ARG A 272 15.20 12.69 2.79
C ARG A 272 13.85 12.91 3.46
N GLU A 273 13.81 12.82 4.79
CA GLU A 273 12.60 13.05 5.58
C GLU A 273 11.99 14.43 5.31
N LEU A 274 12.80 15.49 5.34
CA LEU A 274 12.30 16.85 5.12
C LEU A 274 11.88 17.07 3.66
N LEU A 275 12.52 16.41 2.69
CA LEU A 275 12.13 16.47 1.28
C LEU A 275 10.80 15.75 1.00
N LEU A 276 10.55 14.62 1.68
CA LEU A 276 9.33 13.81 1.50
C LEU A 276 8.14 14.35 2.32
N ASN A 277 8.39 14.73 3.57
CA ASN A 277 7.35 15.04 4.56
C ASN A 277 7.33 16.52 4.97
N GLY A 278 8.20 17.35 4.38
CA GLY A 278 8.28 18.77 4.65
C GLY A 278 8.71 19.09 6.08
N GLU A 279 8.09 20.10 6.68
CA GLU A 279 8.47 20.62 8.00
C GLU A 279 7.73 19.93 9.16
N ARG A 280 7.00 18.83 8.89
CA ARG A 280 6.16 18.15 9.89
C ARG A 280 6.95 17.71 11.12
N ASN A 281 8.17 17.22 10.90
CA ASN A 281 9.03 16.65 11.93
C ASN A 281 10.16 17.60 12.38
N LEU A 282 10.06 18.89 12.05
CA LEU A 282 11.05 19.90 12.43
C LEU A 282 11.28 19.99 13.96
N PRO A 283 10.24 19.96 14.82
CA PRO A 283 10.44 20.01 16.27
C PRO A 283 11.31 18.88 16.82
N ASP A 284 11.25 17.68 16.21
CA ASP A 284 12.06 16.55 16.63
C ASP A 284 13.52 16.67 16.16
N LEU A 285 13.77 17.22 14.97
CA LEU A 285 15.11 17.57 14.51
C LEU A 285 15.76 18.63 15.42
N MET A 286 15.00 19.65 15.81
CA MET A 286 15.47 20.76 16.65
C MET A 286 15.84 20.33 18.08
N ARG A 287 15.38 19.17 18.56
CA ARG A 287 15.89 18.58 19.81
C ARG A 287 17.37 18.17 19.74
N ARG A 288 17.97 18.15 18.55
CA ARG A 288 19.39 17.88 18.30
C ARG A 288 20.01 19.03 17.50
N PRO A 289 20.34 20.15 18.14
CA PRO A 289 20.73 21.38 17.45
C PRO A 289 21.92 21.21 16.50
N ASP A 290 22.95 20.45 16.89
CA ASP A 290 24.12 20.20 16.04
C ASP A 290 23.76 19.41 14.77
N LEU A 291 22.85 18.43 14.89
CA LEU A 291 22.38 17.69 13.73
C LEU A 291 21.52 18.58 12.84
N ALA A 292 20.63 19.37 13.42
CA ALA A 292 19.78 20.31 12.69
C ALA A 292 20.63 21.28 11.85
N GLY A 293 21.71 21.82 12.42
CA GLY A 293 22.65 22.66 11.69
C GLY A 293 23.31 21.93 10.52
N ARG A 294 23.83 20.71 10.74
CA ARG A 294 24.42 19.90 9.66
C ARG A 294 23.44 19.51 8.54
N VAL A 295 22.17 19.27 8.88
CA VAL A 295 21.10 19.02 7.91
C VAL A 295 20.84 20.25 7.04
N VAL A 296 20.80 21.43 7.65
CA VAL A 296 20.64 22.69 6.92
C VAL A 296 21.83 22.96 5.99
N VAL A 297 23.05 22.73 6.43
CA VAL A 297 24.24 22.80 5.58
C VAL A 297 24.12 21.85 4.38
N ARG A 298 23.71 20.60 4.62
CA ARG A 298 23.54 19.59 3.55
C ARG A 298 22.44 19.95 2.56
N LEU A 299 21.32 20.52 3.03
CA LEU A 299 20.23 21.01 2.18
C LEU A 299 20.66 22.22 1.34
N ARG A 300 21.45 23.13 1.90
CA ARG A 300 21.99 24.31 1.18
C ARG A 300 22.92 23.92 0.04
N ALA A 301 23.68 22.83 0.20
CA ALA A 301 24.51 22.26 -0.85
C ALA A 301 23.71 21.52 -1.95
N GLY A 302 22.40 21.35 -1.79
CA GLY A 302 21.52 20.65 -2.73
C GLY A 302 21.02 21.51 -3.89
N ASP A 303 19.96 21.02 -4.53
CA ASP A 303 19.22 21.69 -5.59
C ASP A 303 18.35 22.86 -5.07
N GLU A 304 17.64 23.53 -5.96
CA GLU A 304 16.81 24.71 -5.62
C GLU A 304 15.75 24.38 -4.55
N GLN A 305 15.09 23.21 -4.67
CA GLN A 305 14.11 22.73 -3.70
C GLN A 305 14.73 22.53 -2.32
N SER A 306 15.92 21.93 -2.25
CA SER A 306 16.66 21.71 -1.01
C SER A 306 17.07 23.04 -0.36
N ARG A 307 17.54 24.01 -1.15
CA ARG A 307 17.90 25.36 -0.66
C ARG A 307 16.69 26.13 -0.13
N ASP A 308 15.55 26.01 -0.80
CA ASP A 308 14.29 26.60 -0.34
C ASP A 308 13.83 26.03 0.99
N LEU A 309 13.95 24.72 1.14
CA LEU A 309 13.66 24.03 2.39
C LEU A 309 14.61 24.51 3.50
N ALA A 310 15.92 24.58 3.23
CA ALA A 310 16.88 25.11 4.19
C ALA A 310 16.52 26.50 4.71
N ARG A 311 16.12 27.43 3.82
CA ARG A 311 15.68 28.78 4.20
C ARG A 311 14.48 28.77 5.15
N ARG A 312 13.55 27.82 4.95
CA ARG A 312 12.36 27.70 5.83
C ARG A 312 12.71 27.08 7.17
N VAL A 313 13.59 26.07 7.18
CA VAL A 313 14.12 25.48 8.42
C VAL A 313 14.85 26.53 9.25
N ASP A 314 15.73 27.32 8.66
CA ASP A 314 16.45 28.41 9.33
C ASP A 314 15.51 29.44 9.95
N ARG A 315 14.46 29.84 9.21
CA ARG A 315 13.47 30.80 9.72
C ARG A 315 12.75 30.28 10.97
N LYS A 316 12.47 28.98 11.02
CA LYS A 316 11.79 28.32 12.13
C LYS A 316 12.73 27.96 13.28
N ALA A 317 14.04 27.91 13.06
CA ALA A 317 15.01 27.58 14.10
C ALA A 317 14.94 28.57 15.28
N GLY A 318 14.73 29.87 15.01
CA GLY A 318 14.58 30.89 16.07
C GLY A 318 13.32 30.73 16.93
N GLU A 319 12.27 30.12 16.39
CA GLU A 319 11.03 29.83 17.14
C GLU A 319 11.12 28.50 17.90
N LEU A 320 11.84 27.52 17.34
CA LEU A 320 11.90 26.14 17.86
C LEU A 320 13.10 25.87 18.77
N LEU A 321 14.09 26.77 18.80
CA LEU A 321 15.24 26.74 19.72
C LEU A 321 15.18 27.96 20.65
N PRO A 322 14.27 27.97 21.65
CA PRO A 322 14.12 29.11 22.55
C PRO A 322 15.29 29.26 23.54
N ASP A 323 16.08 28.20 23.77
CA ASP A 323 17.29 28.26 24.57
C ASP A 323 18.45 28.85 23.74
N PRO A 324 19.05 29.98 24.16
CA PRO A 324 20.20 30.57 23.49
C PRO A 324 21.38 29.61 23.29
N ALA A 325 21.62 28.68 24.23
CA ALA A 325 22.73 27.73 24.12
C ALA A 325 22.53 26.73 22.98
N ASP A 326 21.29 26.28 22.79
CA ASP A 326 20.95 25.35 21.71
C ASP A 326 20.91 26.07 20.36
N PHE A 327 20.46 27.33 20.31
CA PHE A 327 20.56 28.13 19.11
C PHE A 327 22.01 28.36 18.68
N VAL A 328 22.92 28.62 19.63
CA VAL A 328 24.37 28.76 19.35
C VAL A 328 24.97 27.47 18.79
N ARG A 329 24.58 26.30 19.31
CA ARG A 329 25.02 24.99 18.77
C ARG A 329 24.56 24.77 17.34
N TYR A 330 23.28 25.04 17.07
CA TYR A 330 22.73 25.01 15.71
C TYR A 330 23.49 25.95 14.77
N TRP A 331 23.67 27.21 15.18
CA TRP A 331 24.29 28.23 14.37
C TRP A 331 25.78 27.96 14.13
N GLY A 332 26.49 27.39 15.10
CA GLY A 332 27.90 27.04 15.00
C GLY A 332 28.22 26.02 13.90
N GLU A 333 27.24 25.21 13.48
CA GLU A 333 27.36 24.31 12.32
C GLU A 333 27.03 25.03 11.00
N VAL A 334 26.12 26.01 11.02
CA VAL A 334 25.63 26.72 9.82
C VAL A 334 26.59 27.86 9.41
N GLU A 335 27.08 28.66 10.36
CA GLU A 335 27.91 29.84 10.12
C GLU A 335 29.20 29.56 9.33
N PRO A 336 29.99 28.50 9.64
CA PRO A 336 31.19 28.19 8.87
C PRO A 336 30.90 27.87 7.40
N ALA A 337 29.77 27.21 7.13
CA ALA A 337 29.34 26.89 5.77
C ALA A 337 28.84 28.13 5.00
N MET A 338 28.39 29.18 5.68
CA MET A 338 28.00 30.45 5.05
C MET A 338 29.21 31.32 4.70
N LEU A 339 30.29 31.24 5.48
CA LEU A 339 31.50 32.05 5.30
C LEU A 339 32.56 31.37 4.40
N GLY A 340 32.49 30.05 4.21
CA GLY A 340 33.46 29.27 3.43
C GLY A 340 33.16 29.10 1.94
N GLY A 341 32.17 29.80 1.38
CA GLY A 341 31.80 29.73 -0.04
C GLY A 341 32.62 30.66 -0.95
N GLY A 342 33.95 30.58 -0.90
CA GLY A 342 34.90 31.25 -1.79
C GLY A 342 35.62 30.27 -2.70
#